data_AF-A0A9X1YJE7-F1
#
_entry.id   AF-A0A9X1YJE7-F1
#
_cell.length_a   1.000
_cell.length_b   1.000
_cell.length_c   1.000
_cell.angle_alpha   90.00
_cell.angle_beta   90.00
_cell.angle_gamma   90.00
#
_symmetry.space_group_name_H-M   'P 1'
#
loop_
_entity.id
_entity.type
_entity.pdbx_description
1 polymer ?
#
loop_
_entity_poly.entity_id
_entity_poly.type
_entity_poly.pdbx_seq_one_letter_code
_entity_poly.pdbx_strand_id
1 'polypeptide(L)'
;MREFPPIDRATEAAAAQTVFFTDAEFEGRQIRKSRANYLAFLSMRGAEVEGEIKKLRALFSEHPAEVLERDVVCLLAAVNWRVHNIACAVIAAGFVTDLSLASLWQRIHDGSWTSPQLVATAAYVDSEFAKKALQMLSDRSTYFKSIVPLAELLLAEHGMTEVDIGAAVANVQEARTIDRDNSGAIGLTWLANLRTAFGSTFERRI
;
A
#
# COMPACT_ATOMS: atom_id res chain seq x y z
N MET A 1 17.57 -8.85 8.89
CA MET A 1 16.26 -8.26 8.56
C MET A 1 15.94 -7.11 9.51
N ARG A 2 15.27 -6.06 9.01
CA ARG A 2 14.98 -4.84 9.77
C ARG A 2 13.77 -5.01 10.71
N GLU A 3 13.87 -4.44 11.91
CA GLU A 3 12.76 -4.33 12.86
C GLU A 3 11.75 -3.24 12.44
N PHE A 4 10.50 -3.35 12.89
CA PHE A 4 9.46 -2.39 12.55
C PHE A 4 9.80 -0.99 13.09
N PRO A 5 9.66 0.10 12.31
CA PRO A 5 10.06 1.44 12.74
C PRO A 5 9.28 1.90 13.98
N PRO A 6 9.91 2.69 14.87
CA PRO A 6 9.22 3.26 16.02
C PRO A 6 8.16 4.26 15.58
N ILE A 7 7.14 4.45 16.42
CA ILE A 7 6.05 5.39 16.14
C ILE A 7 6.55 6.83 16.37
N ASP A 8 6.47 7.66 15.31
CA ASP A 8 6.58 9.11 15.43
C ASP A 8 5.18 9.73 15.60
N ARG A 9 4.92 10.29 16.78
CA ARG A 9 3.64 10.90 17.13
C ARG A 9 3.29 12.11 16.25
N ALA A 10 4.28 12.86 15.79
CA ALA A 10 4.03 14.02 14.92
C ALA A 10 3.57 13.56 13.54
N THR A 11 4.19 12.52 12.99
CA THR A 11 3.78 11.93 11.70
C THR A 11 2.40 11.28 11.78
N GLU A 12 2.10 10.56 12.86
CA GLU A 12 0.76 10.00 13.09
C GLU A 12 -0.31 11.09 13.19
N ALA A 13 -0.01 12.19 13.88
CA ALA A 13 -0.91 13.34 13.97
C ALA A 13 -1.12 13.98 12.59
N ALA A 14 -0.06 14.16 11.80
CA ALA A 14 -0.15 14.72 10.46
C ALA A 14 -1.04 13.85 9.54
N ALA A 15 -0.90 12.52 9.59
CA ALA A 15 -1.74 11.62 8.81
C ALA A 15 -3.24 11.74 9.17
N ALA A 16 -3.57 11.93 10.45
CA ALA A 16 -4.94 12.11 10.90
C ALA A 16 -5.55 13.49 10.55
N GLN A 17 -4.73 14.46 10.16
CA GLN A 17 -5.15 15.80 9.73
C GLN A 17 -5.31 15.95 8.21
N THR A 18 -5.08 14.88 7.46
CA THR A 18 -5.29 14.87 6.00
C THR A 18 -6.76 14.99 5.62
N VAL A 19 -7.02 15.34 4.35
CA VAL A 19 -8.36 15.42 3.74
C VAL A 19 -9.13 14.10 3.76
N PHE A 20 -8.44 12.98 4.01
CA PHE A 20 -9.06 11.66 4.14
C PHE A 20 -9.75 11.44 5.49
N PHE A 21 -9.62 12.40 6.41
CA PHE A 21 -10.24 12.38 7.73
C PHE A 21 -11.12 13.62 7.95
N THR A 22 -12.12 13.46 8.80
CA THR A 22 -13.02 14.53 9.26
C THR A 22 -13.15 14.49 10.78
N ASP A 23 -13.50 15.62 11.38
CA ASP A 23 -13.89 15.64 12.78
C ASP A 23 -15.18 14.86 12.98
N ALA A 24 -15.24 14.13 14.10
CA ALA A 24 -16.40 13.38 14.55
C ALA A 24 -16.36 13.25 16.08
N GLU A 25 -17.45 12.76 16.65
CA GLU A 25 -17.54 12.46 18.07
C GLU A 25 -17.78 10.96 18.29
N PHE A 26 -17.08 10.37 19.26
CA PHE A 26 -17.32 9.01 19.73
C PHE A 26 -17.26 8.99 21.25
N GLU A 27 -18.34 8.54 21.89
CA GLU A 27 -18.47 8.48 23.36
C GLU A 27 -18.10 9.81 24.06
N GLY A 28 -18.56 10.94 23.50
CA GLY A 28 -18.29 12.28 24.05
C GLY A 28 -16.88 12.81 23.83
N ARG A 29 -16.05 12.12 23.02
CA ARG A 29 -14.68 12.55 22.68
C ARG A 29 -14.59 12.93 21.21
N GLN A 30 -13.91 14.05 20.94
CA GLN A 30 -13.55 14.45 19.59
C GLN A 30 -12.53 13.48 19.01
N ILE A 31 -12.82 12.96 17.83
CA ILE A 31 -11.98 12.01 17.10
C ILE A 31 -11.84 12.44 15.64
N ARG A 32 -10.77 11.96 14.99
CA ARG A 32 -10.61 12.04 13.54
C ARG A 32 -11.13 10.74 12.92
N LYS A 33 -12.26 10.82 12.22
CA LYS A 33 -12.89 9.69 11.55
C LYS A 33 -12.46 9.68 10.08
N SER A 34 -12.06 8.51 9.59
CA SER A 34 -11.79 8.33 8.16
C SER A 34 -13.06 8.57 7.33
N ARG A 35 -12.95 9.35 6.26
CA ARG A 35 -14.04 9.63 5.31
C ARG A 35 -14.40 8.41 4.47
N ALA A 36 -13.45 7.49 4.30
CA ALA A 36 -13.66 6.18 3.69
C ALA A 36 -13.27 5.04 4.65
N ASN A 37 -13.99 3.93 4.64
CA ASN A 37 -13.77 2.83 5.57
C ASN A 37 -12.50 2.03 5.23
N TYR A 38 -11.41 2.29 5.96
CA TYR A 38 -10.13 1.58 5.76
C TYR A 38 -10.21 0.07 6.01
N LEU A 39 -11.22 -0.43 6.74
CA LEU A 39 -11.44 -1.86 6.92
C LEU A 39 -12.02 -2.51 5.67
N ALA A 40 -12.88 -1.81 4.91
CA ALA A 40 -13.36 -2.28 3.61
C ALA A 40 -12.18 -2.47 2.63
N PHE A 41 -11.17 -1.59 2.72
CA PHE A 41 -9.97 -1.67 1.90
C PHE A 41 -8.94 -2.71 2.37
N LEU A 42 -9.05 -3.22 3.60
CA LEU A 42 -8.09 -4.21 4.13
C LEU A 42 -8.08 -5.49 3.29
N SER A 43 -9.26 -5.94 2.87
CA SER A 43 -9.44 -7.09 1.98
C SER A 43 -9.72 -6.68 0.54
N MET A 44 -10.21 -5.46 0.28
CA MET A 44 -10.75 -5.04 -1.02
C MET A 44 -11.86 -5.98 -1.53
N ARG A 45 -12.65 -6.54 -0.61
CA ARG A 45 -13.78 -7.44 -0.91
C ARG A 45 -15.04 -6.98 -0.20
N GLY A 46 -16.20 -7.37 -0.75
CA GLY A 46 -17.51 -7.10 -0.16
C GLY A 46 -18.30 -6.04 -0.92
N ALA A 47 -19.59 -5.98 -0.62
CA ALA A 47 -20.52 -5.06 -1.28
C ALA A 47 -20.24 -3.60 -0.94
N GLU A 48 -19.59 -3.33 0.20
CA GLU A 48 -19.26 -1.98 0.65
C GLU A 48 -18.12 -1.32 -0.14
N VAL A 49 -17.24 -2.10 -0.79
CA VAL A 49 -16.01 -1.59 -1.43
C VAL A 49 -16.31 -0.56 -2.50
N GLU A 50 -17.31 -0.81 -3.34
CA GLU A 50 -17.70 0.12 -4.41
C GLU A 50 -18.14 1.48 -3.84
N GLY A 51 -18.93 1.46 -2.77
CA GLY A 51 -19.38 2.66 -2.08
C GLY A 51 -18.22 3.45 -1.47
N GLU A 52 -17.25 2.77 -0.86
CA GLU A 52 -16.08 3.42 -0.27
C GLU A 52 -15.11 3.96 -1.35
N ILE A 53 -14.95 3.27 -2.48
CA ILE A 53 -14.20 3.77 -3.64
C ILE A 53 -14.86 5.05 -4.19
N LYS A 54 -16.20 5.08 -4.28
CA LYS A 54 -16.92 6.28 -4.73
C LYS A 54 -16.66 7.47 -3.81
N LYS A 55 -16.60 7.25 -2.49
CA LYS A 55 -16.21 8.30 -1.53
C LYS A 55 -14.80 8.80 -1.78
N LEU A 56 -13.82 7.93 -2.01
CA LEU A 56 -12.45 8.33 -2.34
C LEU A 56 -12.37 9.15 -3.63
N ARG A 57 -13.05 8.70 -4.69
CA ARG A 57 -13.08 9.43 -5.97
C ARG A 57 -13.73 10.81 -5.85
N ALA A 58 -14.72 10.98 -4.97
CA ALA A 58 -15.30 12.30 -4.71
C ALA A 58 -14.25 13.28 -4.15
N LEU A 59 -13.32 12.80 -3.30
CA LEU A 59 -12.23 13.62 -2.76
C LEU A 59 -11.33 14.20 -3.85
N PHE A 60 -11.16 13.48 -4.97
CA PHE A 60 -10.33 13.95 -6.08
C PHE A 60 -10.91 15.21 -6.75
N SER A 61 -12.22 15.38 -6.71
CA SER A 61 -12.90 16.55 -7.25
C SER A 61 -13.06 17.68 -6.22
N GLU A 62 -13.00 17.36 -4.94
CA GLU A 62 -13.17 18.32 -3.83
C GLU A 62 -11.88 19.08 -3.49
N HIS A 63 -10.72 18.51 -3.81
CA HIS A 63 -9.43 19.03 -3.38
C HIS A 63 -8.44 19.15 -4.55
N PRO A 64 -7.55 20.17 -4.53
CA PRO A 64 -6.46 20.27 -5.50
C PRO A 64 -5.52 19.05 -5.46
N ALA A 65 -4.93 18.71 -6.60
CA ALA A 65 -4.02 17.57 -6.72
C ALA A 65 -2.82 17.66 -5.77
N GLU A 66 -2.29 18.87 -5.55
CA GLU A 66 -1.16 19.12 -4.65
C GLU A 66 -1.49 18.81 -3.20
N VAL A 67 -2.75 19.07 -2.79
CA VAL A 67 -3.23 18.75 -1.44
C VAL A 67 -3.35 17.24 -1.28
N LEU A 68 -3.90 16.56 -2.29
CA LEU A 68 -4.05 15.10 -2.30
C LEU A 68 -2.68 14.40 -2.29
N GLU A 69 -1.70 14.89 -3.06
CA GLU A 69 -0.35 14.33 -3.10
C GLU A 69 0.34 14.46 -1.75
N ARG A 70 0.37 15.68 -1.18
CA ARG A 70 0.90 15.92 0.17
C ARG A 70 0.27 14.96 1.19
N ASP A 71 -1.04 14.81 1.13
CA ASP A 71 -1.78 14.02 2.10
C ASP A 71 -1.54 12.51 1.94
N VAL A 72 -1.46 11.99 0.71
CA VAL A 72 -1.05 10.59 0.44
C VAL A 72 0.36 10.33 0.96
N VAL A 73 1.29 11.26 0.78
CA VAL A 73 2.65 11.17 1.34
C VAL A 73 2.60 11.13 2.87
N CYS A 74 1.79 11.96 3.51
CA CYS A 74 1.58 11.92 4.97
C CYS A 74 1.03 10.57 5.45
N LEU A 75 0.06 9.99 4.73
CA LEU A 75 -0.49 8.67 5.06
C LEU A 75 0.60 7.59 4.98
N LEU A 76 1.45 7.63 3.95
CA LEU A 76 2.55 6.68 3.74
C LEU A 76 3.75 6.94 4.66
N ALA A 77 3.88 8.12 5.26
CA ALA A 77 4.92 8.43 6.24
C ALA A 77 4.60 7.89 7.64
N ALA A 78 3.32 7.72 7.98
CA ALA A 78 2.89 7.15 9.26
C ALA A 78 3.27 5.67 9.39
N VAL A 79 3.23 5.15 10.62
CA VAL A 79 3.48 3.74 10.94
C VAL A 79 2.15 2.99 11.14
N ASN A 80 1.07 3.70 11.46
CA ASN A 80 -0.27 3.16 11.60
C ASN A 80 -0.79 2.55 10.29
N TRP A 81 -0.91 1.24 10.27
CA TRP A 81 -1.35 0.49 9.09
C TRP A 81 -2.72 0.90 8.52
N ARG A 82 -3.60 1.51 9.34
CA ARG A 82 -4.95 1.89 8.91
C ARG A 82 -4.90 2.93 7.79
N VAL A 83 -3.97 3.88 7.87
CA VAL A 83 -3.83 4.92 6.84
C VAL A 83 -3.21 4.38 5.56
N HIS A 84 -2.39 3.32 5.65
CA HIS A 84 -1.81 2.68 4.47
C HIS A 84 -2.87 2.06 3.57
N ASN A 85 -3.93 1.45 4.13
CA ASN A 85 -5.03 0.93 3.31
C ASN A 85 -5.76 2.04 2.53
N ILE A 86 -5.89 3.22 3.12
CA ILE A 86 -6.48 4.39 2.44
C ILE A 86 -5.54 4.84 1.31
N ALA A 87 -4.24 5.00 1.60
CA ALA A 87 -3.25 5.38 0.59
C ALA A 87 -3.23 4.40 -0.59
N CYS A 88 -3.20 3.09 -0.30
CA CYS A 88 -3.29 2.02 -1.28
C CYS A 88 -4.53 2.14 -2.18
N ALA A 89 -5.71 2.39 -1.59
CA ALA A 89 -6.94 2.55 -2.35
C ALA A 89 -6.97 3.84 -3.18
N VAL A 90 -6.40 4.94 -2.67
CA VAL A 90 -6.28 6.22 -3.40
C VAL A 90 -5.38 6.06 -4.63
N ILE A 91 -4.21 5.45 -4.45
CA ILE A 91 -3.26 5.18 -5.54
C ILE A 91 -3.89 4.24 -6.58
N ALA A 92 -4.52 3.15 -6.13
CA ALA A 92 -5.21 2.22 -7.03
C ALA A 92 -6.42 2.86 -7.75
N ALA A 93 -7.06 3.87 -7.15
CA ALA A 93 -8.15 4.61 -7.79
C ALA A 93 -7.68 5.57 -8.90
N GLY A 94 -6.37 5.69 -9.14
CA GLY A 94 -5.79 6.46 -10.23
C GLY A 94 -5.05 7.72 -9.81
N PHE A 95 -4.97 8.04 -8.51
CA PHE A 95 -4.16 9.15 -8.03
C PHE A 95 -2.69 8.71 -7.90
N VAL A 96 -1.97 8.77 -9.01
CA VAL A 96 -0.58 8.32 -9.11
C VAL A 96 0.29 9.47 -9.60
N THR A 97 1.22 9.88 -8.75
CA THR A 97 2.29 10.84 -9.03
C THR A 97 3.65 10.24 -8.71
N ASP A 98 4.73 10.82 -9.23
CA ASP A 98 6.10 10.39 -8.93
C ASP A 98 6.38 10.38 -7.42
N LEU A 99 5.92 11.40 -6.69
CA LEU A 99 6.15 11.50 -5.25
C LEU A 99 5.33 10.46 -4.46
N SER A 100 4.09 10.20 -4.87
CA SER A 100 3.25 9.17 -4.25
C SER A 100 3.83 7.76 -4.47
N LEU A 101 4.35 7.46 -5.67
CA LEU A 101 5.01 6.19 -5.97
C LEU A 101 6.33 6.05 -5.20
N ALA A 102 7.16 7.09 -5.17
CA ALA A 102 8.38 7.09 -4.38
C ALA A 102 8.09 6.83 -2.89
N SER A 103 7.05 7.47 -2.35
CA SER A 103 6.61 7.27 -0.96
C SER A 103 6.04 5.87 -0.72
N LEU A 104 5.33 5.30 -1.69
CA LEU A 104 4.82 3.93 -1.63
C LEU A 104 5.98 2.94 -1.53
N TRP A 105 6.98 3.06 -2.42
CA TRP A 105 8.17 2.22 -2.39
C TRP A 105 8.97 2.42 -1.11
N GLN A 106 9.15 3.66 -0.65
CA GLN A 106 9.81 3.91 0.63
C GLN A 106 9.09 3.21 1.79
N ARG A 107 7.75 3.24 1.82
CA ARG A 107 6.97 2.51 2.84
C ARG A 107 7.05 1.00 2.68
N ILE A 108 7.11 0.46 1.47
CA ILE A 108 7.37 -0.98 1.24
C ILE A 108 8.72 -1.37 1.85
N HIS A 109 9.76 -0.57 1.59
CA HIS A 109 11.09 -0.78 2.13
C HIS A 109 11.10 -0.73 3.66
N ASP A 110 10.52 0.33 4.25
CA ASP A 110 10.52 0.56 5.70
C ASP A 110 9.56 -0.37 6.47
N GLY A 111 8.54 -0.89 5.79
CA GLY A 111 7.60 -1.86 6.32
C GLY A 111 6.27 -1.27 6.79
N SER A 112 5.24 -2.11 6.73
CA SER A 112 3.91 -1.90 7.30
C SER A 112 3.36 -3.23 7.81
N TRP A 113 2.44 -3.18 8.77
CA TRP A 113 1.64 -4.38 9.07
C TRP A 113 0.83 -4.85 7.85
N THR A 114 0.46 -3.92 6.97
CA THR A 114 -0.19 -4.15 5.67
C THR A 114 0.80 -4.09 4.48
N SER A 115 2.05 -4.53 4.68
CA SER A 115 3.04 -4.64 3.59
C SER A 115 2.51 -5.37 2.34
N PRO A 116 1.75 -6.48 2.44
CA PRO A 116 1.17 -7.12 1.27
C PRO A 116 0.31 -6.21 0.40
N GLN A 117 -0.53 -5.38 1.02
CA GLN A 117 -1.39 -4.43 0.31
C GLN A 117 -0.57 -3.37 -0.41
N LEU A 118 0.47 -2.83 0.24
CA LEU A 118 1.36 -1.85 -0.38
C LEU A 118 2.08 -2.42 -1.60
N VAL A 119 2.62 -3.64 -1.49
CA VAL A 119 3.31 -4.31 -2.60
C VAL A 119 2.34 -4.63 -3.74
N ALA A 120 1.15 -5.11 -3.43
CA ALA A 120 0.13 -5.38 -4.43
C ALA A 120 -0.39 -4.09 -5.10
N THR A 121 -0.48 -2.96 -4.38
CA THR A 121 -0.73 -1.65 -4.99
C THR A 121 0.38 -1.29 -5.96
N ALA A 122 1.65 -1.43 -5.57
CA ALA A 122 2.78 -1.11 -6.45
C ALA A 122 2.77 -1.99 -7.72
N ALA A 123 2.49 -3.29 -7.59
CA ALA A 123 2.35 -4.20 -8.73
C ALA A 123 1.18 -3.82 -9.66
N TYR A 124 0.14 -3.20 -9.11
CA TYR A 124 -1.02 -2.76 -9.88
C TYR A 124 -0.77 -1.46 -10.68
N VAL A 125 -0.04 -0.49 -10.11
CA VAL A 125 0.10 0.85 -10.71
C VAL A 125 1.46 1.16 -11.33
N ASP A 126 2.54 0.52 -10.90
CA ASP A 126 3.90 0.87 -11.32
C ASP A 126 4.38 -0.04 -12.45
N SER A 127 4.58 0.53 -13.65
CA SER A 127 5.11 -0.22 -14.79
C SER A 127 6.56 -0.71 -14.61
N GLU A 128 7.31 -0.13 -13.67
CA GLU A 128 8.65 -0.58 -13.29
C GLU A 128 8.66 -1.54 -12.09
N PHE A 129 7.51 -2.07 -11.67
CA PHE A 129 7.39 -2.93 -10.50
C PHE A 129 8.45 -4.03 -10.46
N ALA A 130 8.61 -4.80 -11.55
CA ALA A 130 9.53 -5.93 -11.55
C ALA A 130 10.98 -5.54 -11.24
N LYS A 131 11.45 -4.45 -11.85
CA LYS A 131 12.80 -3.92 -11.66
C LYS A 131 13.01 -3.44 -10.22
N LYS A 132 12.07 -2.66 -9.68
CA LYS A 132 12.16 -2.11 -8.31
C LYS A 132 12.02 -3.21 -7.25
N ALA A 133 11.17 -4.21 -7.51
CA ALA A 133 11.01 -5.36 -6.63
C ALA A 133 12.30 -6.18 -6.51
N LEU A 134 12.99 -6.47 -7.62
CA LEU A 134 14.29 -7.16 -7.60
C LEU A 134 15.36 -6.40 -6.80
N GLN A 135 15.38 -5.07 -6.91
CA GLN A 135 16.27 -4.22 -6.11
C GLN A 135 15.97 -4.37 -4.61
N MET A 136 14.69 -4.32 -4.23
CA MET A 136 14.28 -4.48 -2.82
C MET A 136 14.54 -5.87 -2.26
N LEU A 137 14.34 -6.93 -3.06
CA LEU A 137 14.66 -8.29 -2.66
C LEU A 137 16.17 -8.49 -2.39
N SER A 138 17.01 -7.73 -3.09
CA SER A 138 18.46 -7.74 -2.90
C SER A 138 18.93 -6.91 -1.70
N ASP A 139 18.12 -5.93 -1.27
CA ASP A 139 18.40 -5.09 -0.11
C ASP A 139 18.01 -5.80 1.20
N ARG A 140 19.01 -6.07 2.04
CA ARG A 140 18.83 -6.74 3.34
C ARG A 140 18.17 -5.87 4.42
N SER A 141 18.03 -4.57 4.16
CA SER A 141 17.33 -3.64 5.03
C SER A 141 15.85 -3.50 4.73
N THR A 142 15.37 -4.08 3.61
CA THR A 142 13.94 -4.21 3.30
C THR A 142 13.22 -5.01 4.39
N TYR A 143 12.03 -4.54 4.78
CA TYR A 143 11.19 -5.21 5.77
C TYR A 143 10.69 -6.57 5.29
N PHE A 144 10.78 -7.59 6.16
CA PHE A 144 10.54 -8.98 5.78
C PHE A 144 9.13 -9.27 5.26
N LYS A 145 8.08 -8.63 5.83
CA LYS A 145 6.69 -8.78 5.34
C LYS A 145 6.47 -8.15 3.97
N SER A 146 7.41 -7.34 3.49
CA SER A 146 7.40 -6.82 2.12
C SER A 146 8.13 -7.78 1.17
N ILE A 147 9.21 -8.43 1.63
CA ILE A 147 10.04 -9.35 0.81
C ILE A 147 9.20 -10.49 0.24
N VAL A 148 8.41 -11.17 1.07
CA VAL A 148 7.62 -12.33 0.63
C VAL A 148 6.61 -11.97 -0.47
N PRO A 149 5.71 -10.98 -0.32
CA PRO A 149 4.80 -10.60 -1.41
C PRO A 149 5.51 -10.03 -2.63
N LEU A 150 6.66 -9.35 -2.48
CA LEU A 150 7.46 -8.92 -3.64
C LEU A 150 7.89 -10.14 -4.49
N ALA A 151 8.42 -11.17 -3.84
CA ALA A 151 8.83 -12.40 -4.52
C ALA A 151 7.65 -13.14 -5.16
N GLU A 152 6.56 -13.36 -4.41
CA GLU A 152 5.39 -14.07 -4.94
C GLU A 152 4.76 -13.36 -6.15
N LEU A 153 4.65 -12.03 -6.09
CA LEU A 153 4.11 -11.25 -7.21
C LEU A 153 5.04 -11.24 -8.43
N LEU A 154 6.36 -11.21 -8.25
CA LEU A 154 7.30 -11.36 -9.36
C LEU A 154 7.13 -12.72 -10.08
N LEU A 155 7.03 -13.80 -9.31
CA LEU A 155 6.87 -15.14 -9.86
C LEU A 155 5.53 -15.29 -10.58
N ALA A 156 4.44 -14.82 -9.96
CA ALA A 156 3.08 -15.00 -10.48
C ALA A 156 2.72 -14.07 -11.64
N GLU A 157 3.13 -12.79 -11.58
CA GLU A 157 2.67 -11.75 -12.51
C GLU A 157 3.67 -11.44 -13.61
N HIS A 158 4.95 -11.72 -13.38
CA HIS A 158 6.03 -11.42 -14.34
C HIS A 158 6.71 -12.66 -14.89
N GLY A 159 6.21 -13.86 -14.56
CA GLY A 159 6.73 -15.14 -15.06
C GLY A 159 8.21 -15.38 -14.69
N MET A 160 8.70 -14.67 -13.66
CA MET A 160 10.05 -14.87 -13.16
C MET A 160 10.17 -16.23 -12.48
N THR A 161 11.39 -16.71 -12.41
CA THR A 161 11.78 -17.93 -11.71
C THR A 161 12.69 -17.59 -10.54
N GLU A 162 12.96 -18.57 -9.66
CA GLU A 162 13.97 -18.39 -8.61
C GLU A 162 15.36 -18.08 -9.19
N VAL A 163 15.64 -18.50 -10.42
CA VAL A 163 16.89 -18.17 -11.13
C VAL A 163 16.97 -16.66 -11.40
N ASP A 164 15.86 -16.03 -11.77
CA ASP A 164 15.79 -14.58 -12.02
C ASP A 164 15.93 -13.75 -10.73
N ILE A 165 15.42 -14.28 -9.61
CA ILE A 165 15.60 -13.69 -8.27
C ILE A 165 17.07 -13.82 -7.83
N GLY A 166 17.76 -14.87 -8.25
CA GLY A 166 19.21 -15.03 -8.14
C GLY A 166 19.72 -14.94 -6.71
N ALA A 167 20.65 -14.02 -6.45
CA ALA A 167 21.29 -13.87 -5.15
C ALA A 167 20.32 -13.50 -4.00
N ALA A 168 19.13 -12.98 -4.33
CA ALA A 168 18.12 -12.63 -3.35
C ALA A 168 17.31 -13.83 -2.82
N VAL A 169 17.43 -15.03 -3.41
CA VAL A 169 16.68 -16.24 -2.99
C VAL A 169 16.89 -16.54 -1.50
N ALA A 170 18.12 -16.40 -1.00
CA ALA A 170 18.40 -16.60 0.42
C ALA A 170 17.64 -15.61 1.32
N ASN A 171 17.52 -14.35 0.90
CA ASN A 171 16.77 -13.32 1.63
C ASN A 171 15.26 -13.64 1.64
N VAL A 172 14.73 -14.09 0.51
CA VAL A 172 13.32 -14.53 0.37
C VAL A 172 13.04 -15.72 1.28
N GLN A 173 13.92 -16.73 1.28
CA GLN A 173 13.77 -17.90 2.15
C GLN A 173 13.82 -17.53 3.63
N GLU A 174 14.75 -16.68 4.03
CA GLU A 174 14.83 -16.18 5.41
C GLU A 174 13.53 -15.45 5.81
N ALA A 175 13.05 -14.54 4.96
CA ALA A 175 11.80 -13.82 5.20
C ALA A 175 10.58 -14.76 5.32
N ARG A 176 10.49 -15.80 4.47
CA ARG A 176 9.43 -16.82 4.52
C ARG A 176 9.42 -17.59 5.86
N THR A 177 10.58 -17.81 6.49
CA THR A 177 10.63 -18.52 7.80
C THR A 177 10.07 -17.69 8.95
N ILE A 178 10.05 -16.36 8.82
CA ILE A 178 9.56 -15.43 9.85
C ILE A 178 8.12 -14.99 9.56
N ASP A 179 7.70 -15.03 8.30
CA ASP A 179 6.35 -14.63 7.88
C ASP A 179 5.28 -15.66 8.29
N ARG A 180 4.59 -15.35 9.39
CA ARG A 180 3.52 -16.20 9.94
C ARG A 180 2.17 -16.02 9.25
N ASP A 181 1.98 -14.90 8.55
CA ASP A 181 0.67 -14.50 8.04
C ASP A 181 0.46 -14.91 6.58
N ASN A 182 1.44 -15.57 5.96
CA ASN A 182 1.47 -15.87 4.54
C ASN A 182 1.22 -14.60 3.70
N SER A 183 2.03 -13.58 3.99
CA SER A 183 1.96 -12.25 3.42
C SER A 183 2.02 -12.26 1.88
N GLY A 184 2.68 -13.27 1.29
CA GLY A 184 2.66 -13.55 -0.14
C GLY A 184 1.26 -13.85 -0.72
N ALA A 185 0.55 -14.80 -0.13
CA ALA A 185 -0.83 -15.12 -0.54
C ALA A 185 -1.80 -13.95 -0.35
N ILE A 186 -1.60 -13.15 0.72
CA ILE A 186 -2.35 -11.91 0.94
C ILE A 186 -2.10 -10.93 -0.21
N GLY A 187 -0.84 -10.72 -0.62
CA GLY A 187 -0.49 -9.81 -1.71
C GLY A 187 -1.12 -10.21 -3.04
N LEU A 188 -0.99 -11.49 -3.43
CA LEU A 188 -1.61 -12.03 -4.65
C LEU A 188 -3.13 -11.87 -4.65
N THR A 189 -3.76 -12.22 -3.52
CA THR A 189 -5.20 -12.07 -3.34
C THR A 189 -5.64 -10.61 -3.47
N TRP A 190 -4.89 -9.70 -2.86
CA TRP A 190 -5.23 -8.29 -2.85
C TRP A 190 -5.06 -7.66 -4.24
N LEU A 191 -4.02 -8.04 -5.00
CA LEU A 191 -3.86 -7.64 -6.41
C LEU A 191 -5.05 -8.10 -7.27
N ALA A 192 -5.48 -9.35 -7.11
CA ALA A 192 -6.66 -9.85 -7.82
C ALA A 192 -7.91 -9.03 -7.47
N ASN A 193 -8.12 -8.72 -6.19
CA ASN A 193 -9.24 -7.91 -5.73
C ASN A 193 -9.18 -6.46 -6.26
N LEU A 194 -7.98 -5.85 -6.36
CA LEU A 194 -7.81 -4.55 -7.00
C LEU A 194 -8.30 -4.55 -8.44
N ARG A 195 -7.88 -5.55 -9.23
CA ARG A 195 -8.29 -5.70 -10.64
C ARG A 195 -9.80 -5.83 -10.77
N THR A 196 -10.45 -6.54 -9.85
CA THR A 196 -11.91 -6.63 -9.80
C THR A 196 -12.56 -5.29 -9.41
N ALA A 197 -12.04 -4.61 -8.40
CA ALA A 197 -12.66 -3.41 -7.83
C ALA A 197 -12.48 -2.15 -8.70
N PHE A 198 -11.35 -2.02 -9.39
CA PHE A 198 -11.01 -0.84 -10.19
C PHE A 198 -11.01 -1.09 -11.70
N GLY A 199 -11.12 -2.35 -12.14
CA GLY A 199 -11.04 -2.75 -13.54
C GLY A 199 -9.60 -3.00 -14.01
N SER A 200 -9.48 -3.60 -15.19
CA SER A 200 -8.20 -3.98 -15.84
C SER A 200 -7.50 -2.84 -16.60
N THR A 201 -8.08 -1.63 -16.63
CA THR A 201 -7.59 -0.56 -17.52
C THR A 201 -7.22 0.68 -16.74
N PHE A 202 -5.93 0.80 -16.42
CA PHE A 202 -5.32 2.09 -16.14
C PHE A 202 -5.13 2.81 -17.48
N GLU A 203 -6.19 3.43 -18.02
CA GLU A 203 -6.02 4.41 -19.09
C GLU A 203 -5.34 5.63 -18.48
N ARG A 204 -4.02 5.72 -18.66
CA ARG A 204 -3.20 6.86 -18.24
C ARG A 204 -3.83 8.13 -18.80
N ARG A 205 -4.45 8.94 -17.94
CA ARG A 205 -4.69 10.34 -18.28
C ARG A 205 -3.35 11.05 -18.15
N ILE A 206 -2.73 11.28 -19.31
CA ILE A 206 -1.60 12.19 -19.51
C ILE A 206 -2.09 13.62 -19.29
#